data_AF-A0A8B2SEA2-F1
#
_entry.id   AF-A0A8B2SEA2-F1
#
_cell.length_a   1.000
_cell.length_b   1.000
_cell.length_c   1.000
_cell.angle_alpha   90.00
_cell.angle_beta   90.00
_cell.angle_gamma   90.00
#
_symmetry.space_group_name_H-M   'P 1'
#
loop_
_entity.id
_entity.type
_entity.pdbx_description
1 polymer ?
#
loop_
_entity_poly.entity_id
_entity_poly.type
_entity_poly.pdbx_seq_one_letter_code
_entity_poly.pdbx_strand_id
1 'polypeptide(L)'
;MPPWALPAAATQMGFMSRTKDGSVDNANALRFEDKAGAEQVWIQAERNMDTSVKNDETHSVGGARSHYVKKNELHRVEANQTQAVKGGTEILTGKGKLDAAVEQYVIASGTKLRLVSGESAIELNANGKINLIGKEFNFFVEGDGYITTGGKLHLNTSGTKPGTTAPGSGHKGDIDAAVQAKFTPKDE
;
A
#
# COMPACT_ATOMS: atom_id res chain seq x y z
N MET A 1 23.03 -27.35 -27.19
CA MET A 1 21.55 -27.37 -27.26
C MET A 1 21.06 -25.93 -27.26
N PRO A 2 19.95 -25.62 -27.95
CA PRO A 2 19.35 -24.28 -27.92
C PRO A 2 18.95 -23.89 -26.48
N PRO A 3 18.85 -22.58 -26.18
CA PRO A 3 18.48 -22.09 -24.84
C PRO A 3 17.07 -22.49 -24.40
N TRP A 4 16.17 -22.75 -25.35
CA TRP A 4 14.83 -23.29 -25.09
C TRP A 4 14.60 -24.58 -25.89
N ALA A 5 13.80 -25.49 -25.33
CA ALA A 5 13.64 -26.84 -25.86
C ALA A 5 12.85 -26.85 -27.19
N LEU A 6 13.54 -27.18 -28.29
CA LEU A 6 12.92 -27.35 -29.60
C LEU A 6 12.41 -28.81 -29.79
N PRO A 7 11.31 -29.01 -30.54
CA PRO A 7 10.51 -28.01 -31.26
C PRO A 7 9.43 -27.32 -30.41
N ALA A 8 9.24 -27.71 -29.14
CA ALA A 8 8.15 -27.20 -28.30
C ALA A 8 8.16 -25.67 -28.13
N ALA A 9 9.36 -25.07 -28.08
CA ALA A 9 9.57 -23.62 -27.98
C ALA A 9 9.79 -22.95 -29.36
N ALA A 10 9.20 -23.46 -30.44
CA ALA A 10 9.40 -22.93 -31.80
C ALA A 10 8.94 -21.47 -31.98
N THR A 11 8.07 -20.96 -31.12
CA THR A 11 7.58 -19.57 -31.12
C THR A 11 8.37 -18.66 -30.17
N GLN A 12 9.43 -19.16 -29.53
CA GLN A 12 10.27 -18.37 -28.63
C GLN A 12 11.56 -17.92 -29.33
N MET A 13 11.96 -16.69 -29.04
CA MET A 13 13.25 -16.14 -29.45
C MET A 13 13.86 -15.28 -28.34
N GLY A 14 15.17 -15.04 -28.39
CA GLY A 14 15.80 -14.16 -27.42
C GLY A 14 17.31 -14.34 -27.26
N PHE A 15 17.82 -13.70 -26.22
CA PHE A 15 19.21 -13.75 -25.81
C PHE A 15 19.28 -14.31 -24.39
N MET A 16 20.18 -15.27 -24.17
CA MET A 16 20.44 -15.85 -22.86
C MET A 16 21.95 -15.96 -22.66
N SER A 17 22.47 -15.31 -21.63
CA SER A 17 23.87 -15.46 -21.21
C SER A 17 24.00 -16.59 -20.19
N ARG A 18 25.23 -16.96 -19.84
CA ARG A 18 25.52 -17.76 -18.65
C ARG A 18 26.59 -17.07 -17.83
N THR A 19 26.42 -17.03 -16.52
CA THR A 19 27.48 -16.62 -15.61
C THR A 19 28.70 -17.50 -15.85
N LYS A 20 29.87 -16.90 -16.01
CA LYS A 20 31.11 -17.64 -16.20
C LYS A 20 31.29 -18.61 -15.02
N ASP A 21 31.53 -19.88 -15.33
CA ASP A 21 31.67 -20.97 -14.35
C ASP A 21 30.39 -21.28 -13.53
N GLY A 22 29.23 -20.72 -13.93
CA GLY A 22 27.92 -20.97 -13.31
C GLY A 22 27.15 -22.13 -13.95
N SER A 23 26.00 -22.48 -13.34
CA SER A 23 25.09 -23.50 -13.88
C SER A 23 24.19 -22.95 -14.98
N VAL A 24 23.30 -23.79 -15.50
CA VAL A 24 22.24 -23.36 -16.43
C VAL A 24 21.26 -22.36 -15.79
N ASP A 25 21.16 -22.34 -14.47
CA ASP A 25 20.25 -21.47 -13.72
C ASP A 25 20.82 -20.06 -13.51
N ASN A 26 22.14 -19.88 -13.69
CA ASN A 26 22.80 -18.59 -13.51
C ASN A 26 22.87 -17.82 -14.83
N ALA A 27 21.83 -17.05 -15.14
CA ALA A 27 21.67 -16.44 -16.46
C ALA A 27 21.00 -15.06 -16.40
N ASN A 28 21.42 -14.17 -17.31
CA ASN A 28 20.60 -13.04 -17.74
C ASN A 28 19.88 -13.44 -19.02
N ALA A 29 18.63 -13.00 -19.17
CA ALA A 29 17.84 -13.32 -20.34
C ALA A 29 16.92 -12.18 -20.77
N LEU A 30 16.74 -12.07 -22.08
CA LEU A 30 15.67 -11.34 -22.73
C LEU A 30 14.99 -12.30 -23.69
N ARG A 31 13.73 -12.68 -23.40
CA ARG A 31 12.95 -13.62 -24.20
C ARG A 31 11.68 -12.96 -24.72
N PHE A 32 11.35 -13.26 -25.97
CA PHE A 32 10.09 -12.97 -26.63
C PHE A 32 9.37 -14.30 -26.92
N GLU A 33 8.08 -14.36 -26.62
CA GLU A 33 7.16 -15.45 -26.96
C GLU A 33 6.08 -14.89 -27.88
N ASP A 34 5.94 -15.47 -29.08
CA ASP A 34 5.01 -15.05 -30.13
C ASP A 34 3.84 -16.04 -30.34
N LYS A 35 3.60 -16.94 -29.38
CA LYS A 35 2.41 -17.78 -29.38
C LYS A 35 1.15 -16.92 -29.21
N ALA A 36 0.29 -16.93 -30.23
CA ALA A 36 -0.95 -16.14 -30.26
C ALA A 36 -1.80 -16.32 -28.98
N GLY A 37 -2.13 -15.20 -28.32
CA GLY A 37 -2.91 -15.16 -27.09
C GLY A 37 -2.14 -15.50 -25.80
N ALA A 38 -0.84 -15.76 -25.92
CA ALA A 38 0.08 -16.05 -24.81
C ALA A 38 1.41 -15.29 -24.98
N GLU A 39 1.38 -14.16 -25.69
CA GLU A 39 2.57 -13.37 -26.00
C GLU A 39 3.22 -12.84 -24.72
N GLN A 40 4.55 -12.88 -24.66
CA GLN A 40 5.28 -12.43 -23.48
C GLN A 40 6.66 -11.88 -23.82
N VAL A 41 6.99 -10.77 -23.19
CA VAL A 41 8.39 -10.35 -23.00
C VAL A 41 8.81 -10.71 -21.58
N TRP A 42 9.92 -11.45 -21.45
CA TRP A 42 10.48 -11.81 -20.16
C TRP A 42 11.92 -11.30 -20.06
N ILE A 43 12.19 -10.59 -18.97
CA ILE A 43 13.51 -10.05 -18.64
C ILE A 43 13.94 -10.66 -17.31
N GLN A 44 15.08 -11.34 -17.32
CA GLN A 44 15.75 -11.83 -16.11
C GLN A 44 17.12 -11.18 -16.00
N ALA A 45 17.39 -10.58 -14.83
CA ALA A 45 18.72 -10.20 -14.40
C ALA A 45 19.16 -11.16 -13.29
N GLU A 46 20.31 -11.81 -13.46
CA GLU A 46 20.84 -12.79 -12.48
C GLU A 46 21.16 -12.15 -11.13
N ARG A 47 21.57 -10.88 -11.14
CA ARG A 47 22.06 -10.20 -9.94
C ARG A 47 21.45 -8.81 -9.74
N ASN A 48 21.87 -7.86 -10.56
CA ASN A 48 21.43 -6.47 -10.48
C ASN A 48 20.83 -6.08 -11.84
N MET A 49 19.76 -5.27 -11.81
CA MET A 49 19.23 -4.58 -12.98
C MET A 49 19.22 -3.09 -12.68
N ASP A 50 20.03 -2.34 -13.42
CA ASP A 50 20.08 -0.89 -13.34
C ASP A 50 19.41 -0.30 -14.59
N THR A 51 18.44 0.59 -14.40
CA THR A 51 17.78 1.33 -15.48
C THR A 51 18.06 2.82 -15.31
N SER A 52 18.63 3.45 -16.33
CA SER A 52 18.89 4.89 -16.35
C SER A 52 18.23 5.53 -17.56
N VAL A 53 17.26 6.40 -17.31
CA VAL A 53 16.57 7.20 -18.32
C VAL A 53 17.05 8.64 -18.15
N LYS A 54 17.68 9.21 -19.18
CA LYS A 54 18.32 10.53 -19.09
C LYS A 54 17.37 11.73 -19.24
N ASN A 55 16.11 11.46 -19.58
CA ASN A 55 15.09 12.47 -19.76
C ASN A 55 13.76 11.95 -19.18
N ASP A 56 12.83 11.51 -20.04
CA ASP A 56 11.48 11.12 -19.62
C ASP A 56 11.28 9.60 -19.72
N GLU A 57 10.65 9.01 -18.71
CA GLU A 57 10.12 7.65 -18.74
C GLU A 57 8.59 7.69 -18.75
N THR A 58 7.96 6.90 -19.62
CA THR A 58 6.52 6.64 -19.57
C THR A 58 6.30 5.13 -19.56
N HIS A 59 5.41 4.67 -18.68
CA HIS A 59 5.05 3.26 -18.56
C HIS A 59 3.54 3.10 -18.53
N SER A 60 3.00 2.30 -19.44
CA SER A 60 1.56 2.05 -19.57
C SER A 60 1.30 0.55 -19.57
N VAL A 61 0.37 0.10 -18.72
CA VAL A 61 -0.04 -1.30 -18.60
C VAL A 61 -1.53 -1.37 -18.90
N GLY A 62 -1.91 -2.07 -19.97
CA GLY A 62 -3.31 -2.23 -20.35
C GLY A 62 -4.09 -3.22 -19.47
N GLY A 63 -3.39 -4.11 -18.78
CA GLY A 63 -3.93 -5.09 -17.83
C GLY A 63 -3.57 -4.75 -16.38
N ALA A 64 -3.27 -5.79 -15.59
CA ALA A 64 -2.83 -5.65 -14.21
C ALA A 64 -1.31 -5.51 -14.09
N ARG A 65 -0.84 -4.72 -13.13
CA ARG A 65 0.57 -4.65 -12.70
C ARG A 65 0.68 -5.23 -11.30
N SER A 66 1.59 -6.20 -11.11
CA SER A 66 2.03 -6.67 -9.80
C SER A 66 3.48 -6.24 -9.57
N HIS A 67 3.79 -5.77 -8.36
CA HIS A 67 5.13 -5.38 -7.95
C HIS A 67 5.43 -6.02 -6.60
N TYR A 68 6.50 -6.82 -6.53
CA TYR A 68 6.89 -7.53 -5.33
C TYR A 68 8.38 -7.31 -5.05
N VAL A 69 8.67 -6.76 -3.88
CA VAL A 69 10.03 -6.53 -3.39
C VAL A 69 10.21 -7.27 -2.08
N LYS A 70 11.12 -8.26 -2.06
CA LYS A 70 11.33 -9.13 -0.88
C LYS A 70 12.04 -8.42 0.29
N LYS A 71 12.79 -7.37 -0.01
CA LYS A 71 13.58 -6.61 0.98
C LYS A 71 13.04 -5.18 1.10
N ASN A 72 13.86 -4.19 0.78
CA ASN A 72 13.54 -2.78 0.97
C ASN A 72 13.31 -2.10 -0.38
N GLU A 73 12.38 -1.16 -0.40
CA GLU A 73 12.10 -0.27 -1.53
C GLU A 73 12.24 1.18 -1.05
N LEU A 74 12.97 2.00 -1.81
CA LEU A 74 13.12 3.43 -1.58
C LEU A 74 12.63 4.17 -2.82
N HIS A 75 11.62 5.02 -2.63
CA HIS A 75 11.09 5.89 -3.68
C HIS A 75 11.39 7.35 -3.33
N ARG A 76 11.99 8.09 -4.26
CA ARG A 76 12.34 9.50 -4.10
C ARG A 76 11.88 10.29 -5.32
N VAL A 77 11.26 11.43 -5.08
CA VAL A 77 10.82 12.39 -6.10
C VAL A 77 11.29 13.77 -5.62
N GLU A 78 12.08 14.47 -6.41
CA GLU A 78 12.66 15.76 -6.00
C GLU A 78 11.69 16.94 -6.12
N ALA A 79 10.72 16.83 -7.03
CA ALA A 79 9.69 17.82 -7.24
C ALA A 79 8.33 17.27 -6.78
N ASN A 80 7.33 17.26 -7.65
CA ASN A 80 5.97 16.89 -7.28
C ASN A 80 5.67 15.41 -7.56
N GLN A 81 4.98 14.76 -6.63
CA GLN A 81 4.40 13.43 -6.82
C GLN A 81 2.88 13.53 -6.79
N THR A 82 2.21 12.94 -7.79
CA THR A 82 0.76 12.78 -7.80
C THR A 82 0.42 11.30 -7.96
N GLN A 83 -0.43 10.79 -7.07
CA GLN A 83 -0.97 9.44 -7.14
C GLN A 83 -2.50 9.53 -7.20
N ALA A 84 -3.09 8.95 -8.24
CA ALA A 84 -4.54 8.94 -8.43
C ALA A 84 -5.04 7.50 -8.63
N VAL A 85 -6.08 7.12 -7.90
CA VAL A 85 -6.72 5.80 -8.00
C VAL A 85 -8.22 6.01 -8.14
N LYS A 86 -8.83 5.48 -9.22
CA LYS A 86 -10.28 5.58 -9.45
C LYS A 86 -11.08 4.62 -8.55
N GLY A 87 -10.48 3.48 -8.20
CA GLY A 87 -11.03 2.48 -7.29
C GLY A 87 -10.65 2.72 -5.82
N GLY A 88 -10.73 1.66 -5.01
CA GLY A 88 -10.27 1.70 -3.62
C GLY A 88 -8.74 1.64 -3.49
N THR A 89 -8.22 2.16 -2.39
CA THR A 89 -6.81 2.00 -1.97
C THR A 89 -6.78 1.31 -0.62
N GLU A 90 -5.98 0.25 -0.49
CA GLU A 90 -5.71 -0.45 0.76
C GLU A 90 -4.21 -0.37 1.04
N ILE A 91 -3.83 0.08 2.24
CA ILE A 91 -2.44 0.12 2.70
C ILE A 91 -2.37 -0.67 4.01
N LEU A 92 -1.62 -1.78 3.99
CA LEU A 92 -1.38 -2.64 5.14
C LEU A 92 0.09 -2.53 5.55
N THR A 93 0.35 -2.33 6.84
CA THR A 93 1.72 -2.19 7.36
C THR A 93 1.86 -3.09 8.59
N GLY A 94 2.81 -4.02 8.56
CA GLY A 94 3.05 -4.96 9.68
C GLY A 94 3.77 -4.35 10.89
N LYS A 95 4.23 -3.11 10.78
CA LYS A 95 4.96 -2.35 11.81
C LYS A 95 4.46 -0.89 11.83
N GLY A 96 5.26 0.03 12.36
CA GLY A 96 4.92 1.46 12.38
C GLY A 96 4.84 2.09 10.99
N LYS A 97 4.05 3.16 10.87
CA LYS A 97 3.93 4.04 9.71
C LYS A 97 4.09 5.49 10.17
N LEU A 98 4.89 6.27 9.46
CA LEU A 98 5.12 7.69 9.72
C LEU A 98 4.85 8.47 8.43
N ASP A 99 3.88 9.38 8.50
CA ASP A 99 3.63 10.37 7.47
C ASP A 99 3.93 11.75 8.10
N ALA A 100 4.87 12.49 7.52
CA ALA A 100 5.30 13.79 8.03
C ALA A 100 5.41 14.79 6.89
N ALA A 101 4.84 15.98 7.09
CA ALA A 101 4.93 17.10 6.17
C ALA A 101 5.52 18.30 6.91
N VAL A 102 6.34 19.10 6.21
CA VAL A 102 6.88 20.36 6.77
C VAL A 102 5.79 21.43 6.84
N GLU A 103 4.95 21.48 5.83
CA GLU A 103 3.84 22.43 5.73
C GLU A 103 2.49 21.73 6.05
N GLN A 104 1.46 22.01 5.26
CA GLN A 104 0.12 21.48 5.51
C GLN A 104 0.05 19.97 5.25
N TYR A 105 -0.55 19.24 6.20
CA TYR A 105 -0.93 17.84 6.02
C TYR A 105 -2.46 17.71 6.06
N VAL A 106 -3.08 17.45 4.91
CA VAL A 106 -4.53 17.34 4.76
C VAL A 106 -4.92 15.89 4.55
N ILE A 107 -5.76 15.36 5.46
CA ILE A 107 -6.48 14.10 5.27
C ILE A 107 -7.96 14.45 5.15
N ALA A 108 -8.54 14.20 3.98
CA ALA A 108 -9.92 14.55 3.67
C ALA A 108 -10.74 13.31 3.25
N SER A 109 -12.02 13.32 3.60
CA SER A 109 -12.99 12.32 3.16
C SER A 109 -14.33 12.99 2.87
N GLY A 110 -15.00 12.60 1.78
CA GLY A 110 -16.28 13.16 1.40
C GLY A 110 -17.48 12.65 2.22
N THR A 111 -17.32 11.52 2.94
CA THR A 111 -18.43 10.87 3.66
C THR A 111 -18.12 10.66 5.13
N LYS A 112 -16.95 10.10 5.44
CA LYS A 112 -16.51 9.76 6.79
C LYS A 112 -14.99 9.69 6.88
N LEU A 113 -14.40 10.41 7.82
CA LEU A 113 -13.02 10.20 8.25
C LEU A 113 -13.03 9.48 9.59
N ARG A 114 -12.29 8.37 9.71
CA ARG A 114 -12.31 7.52 10.90
C ARG A 114 -10.88 7.11 11.28
N LEU A 115 -10.52 7.36 12.53
CA LEU A 115 -9.24 6.99 13.14
C LEU A 115 -9.55 5.99 14.26
N VAL A 116 -8.90 4.82 14.26
CA VAL A 116 -9.17 3.76 15.25
C VAL A 116 -7.89 3.15 15.78
N SER A 117 -7.91 2.76 17.06
CA SER A 117 -6.83 2.00 17.68
C SER A 117 -7.36 1.27 18.90
N GLY A 118 -7.35 -0.06 18.87
CA GLY A 118 -7.83 -0.89 19.98
C GLY A 118 -9.22 -0.48 20.44
N GLU A 119 -9.35 -0.04 21.69
CA GLU A 119 -10.62 0.37 22.31
C GLU A 119 -10.95 1.86 22.12
N SER A 120 -10.29 2.56 21.20
CA SER A 120 -10.54 3.98 20.90
C SER A 120 -10.89 4.23 19.43
N ALA A 121 -11.75 5.22 19.18
CA ALA A 121 -12.07 5.69 17.84
C ALA A 121 -12.47 7.18 17.81
N ILE A 122 -12.09 7.86 16.73
CA ILE A 122 -12.54 9.20 16.34
C ILE A 122 -13.24 9.09 14.98
N GLU A 123 -14.36 9.77 14.81
CA GLU A 123 -15.12 9.79 13.56
C GLU A 123 -15.64 11.19 13.23
N LEU A 124 -15.32 11.67 12.03
CA LEU A 124 -15.87 12.89 11.43
C LEU A 124 -16.84 12.49 10.32
N ASN A 125 -18.10 12.89 10.41
CA ASN A 125 -19.12 12.55 9.43
C ASN A 125 -19.46 13.75 8.53
N ALA A 126 -19.85 13.49 7.28
CA ALA A 126 -20.23 14.53 6.32
C ALA A 126 -21.41 15.41 6.75
N ASN A 127 -22.25 14.93 7.68
CA ASN A 127 -23.32 15.74 8.29
C ASN A 127 -22.85 16.62 9.46
N GLY A 128 -21.55 16.73 9.70
CA GLY A 128 -20.95 17.51 10.78
C GLY A 128 -20.90 16.81 12.14
N LYS A 129 -21.42 15.58 12.27
CA LYS A 129 -21.36 14.84 13.54
C LYS A 129 -19.94 14.33 13.81
N ILE A 130 -19.41 14.71 14.97
CA ILE A 130 -18.11 14.26 15.48
C ILE A 130 -18.34 13.30 16.64
N ASN A 131 -17.71 12.12 16.59
CA ASN A 131 -17.78 11.13 17.66
C ASN A 131 -16.37 10.79 18.16
N LEU A 132 -16.24 10.62 19.47
CA LEU A 132 -15.06 10.10 20.15
C LEU A 132 -15.51 9.02 21.15
N ILE A 133 -14.81 7.89 21.17
CA ILE A 133 -14.98 6.84 22.19
C ILE A 133 -13.60 6.35 22.62
N GLY A 134 -13.46 6.05 23.91
CA GLY A 134 -12.25 5.53 24.54
C GLY A 134 -12.51 5.17 26.00
N LYS A 135 -11.51 4.58 26.67
CA LYS A 135 -11.59 4.27 28.12
C LYS A 135 -11.40 5.50 29.00
N GLU A 136 -10.47 6.35 28.60
CA GLU A 136 -10.10 7.58 29.28
C GLU A 136 -9.75 8.64 28.22
N PHE A 137 -9.88 9.92 28.57
CA PHE A 137 -9.38 11.02 27.74
C PHE A 137 -8.80 12.10 28.65
N ASN A 138 -7.78 12.81 28.15
CA ASN A 138 -7.16 13.93 28.83
C ASN A 138 -6.98 15.07 27.82
N PHE A 139 -7.53 16.24 28.12
CA PHE A 139 -7.29 17.47 27.36
C PHE A 139 -6.56 18.45 28.28
N PHE A 140 -5.31 18.75 27.94
CA PHE A 140 -4.49 19.73 28.65
C PHE A 140 -4.13 20.86 27.68
N VAL A 141 -4.39 22.09 28.09
CA VAL A 141 -4.05 23.31 27.34
C VAL A 141 -3.37 24.29 28.31
N GLU A 142 -2.29 24.94 27.86
CA GLU A 142 -1.56 25.92 28.69
C GLU A 142 -2.28 27.28 28.73
N GLY A 143 -3.06 27.60 27.70
CA GLY A 143 -3.89 28.79 27.62
C GLY A 143 -5.37 28.49 27.86
N ASP A 144 -6.25 29.26 27.23
CA ASP A 144 -7.70 29.13 27.40
C ASP A 144 -8.28 27.92 26.65
N GLY A 145 -9.17 27.19 27.32
CA GLY A 145 -9.99 26.13 26.72
C GLY A 145 -11.44 26.59 26.53
N TYR A 146 -11.96 26.50 25.31
CA TYR A 146 -13.33 26.87 24.99
C TYR A 146 -14.16 25.66 24.56
N ILE A 147 -15.31 25.46 25.22
CA ILE A 147 -16.34 24.50 24.80
C ILE A 147 -17.64 25.29 24.63
N THR A 148 -18.03 25.50 23.38
CA THR A 148 -19.19 26.32 23.02
C THR A 148 -20.13 25.53 22.12
N THR A 149 -21.42 25.58 22.40
CA THR A 149 -22.46 25.02 21.54
C THR A 149 -23.53 26.08 21.27
N GLY A 150 -24.12 26.06 20.08
CA GLY A 150 -25.31 26.90 19.78
C GLY A 150 -26.60 26.38 20.43
N GLY A 151 -26.52 25.25 21.15
CA GLY A 151 -27.65 24.59 21.81
C GLY A 151 -27.31 24.27 23.27
N LYS A 152 -27.66 23.06 23.72
CA LYS A 152 -27.32 22.60 25.07
C LYS A 152 -25.95 21.91 25.08
N LEU A 153 -25.17 22.14 26.15
CA LEU A 153 -24.03 21.31 26.50
C LEU A 153 -24.47 20.29 27.55
N HIS A 154 -24.39 19.01 27.19
CA HIS A 154 -24.73 17.90 28.07
C HIS A 154 -23.47 17.31 28.68
N LEU A 155 -23.37 17.33 30.01
CA LEU A 155 -22.28 16.70 30.77
C LEU A 155 -22.87 15.58 31.63
N ASN A 156 -22.41 14.34 31.39
CA ASN A 156 -22.86 13.14 32.11
C ASN A 156 -24.37 12.85 32.04
N THR A 157 -25.00 13.05 30.87
CA THR A 157 -26.42 12.69 30.67
C THR A 157 -26.62 11.18 30.78
N SER A 158 -27.50 10.74 31.68
CA SER A 158 -27.82 9.33 31.90
C SER A 158 -28.38 8.64 30.66
N GLY A 159 -28.02 7.36 30.46
CA GLY A 159 -28.51 6.54 29.34
C GLY A 159 -27.93 6.90 27.96
N THR A 160 -27.03 7.87 27.87
CA THR A 160 -26.38 8.24 26.61
C THR A 160 -25.51 7.09 26.09
N LYS A 161 -25.72 6.72 24.82
CA LYS A 161 -24.89 5.72 24.13
C LYS A 161 -23.80 6.42 23.31
N PRO A 162 -22.60 5.83 23.17
CA PRO A 162 -21.58 6.36 22.28
C PRO A 162 -22.08 6.51 20.84
N GLY A 163 -21.67 7.58 20.16
CA GLY A 163 -22.05 7.83 18.77
C GLY A 163 -21.28 7.00 17.73
N THR A 164 -20.30 6.22 18.17
CA THR A 164 -19.47 5.32 17.35
C THR A 164 -18.97 4.14 18.19
N THR A 165 -18.39 3.13 17.55
CA THR A 165 -17.77 1.97 18.21
C THR A 165 -16.25 2.00 18.07
N ALA A 166 -15.52 1.31 18.95
CA ALA A 166 -14.10 1.01 18.76
C ALA A 166 -13.93 -0.41 18.19
N PRO A 167 -12.82 -0.72 17.49
CA PRO A 167 -12.61 -2.06 16.95
C PRO A 167 -12.30 -3.12 18.02
N GLY A 168 -11.83 -2.72 19.21
CA GLY A 168 -11.58 -3.61 20.34
C GLY A 168 -10.13 -4.10 20.43
N SER A 169 -9.81 -4.84 21.51
CA SER A 169 -8.45 -5.31 21.82
C SER A 169 -7.86 -6.27 20.77
N GLY A 170 -8.71 -6.96 20.00
CA GLY A 170 -8.31 -7.86 18.92
C GLY A 170 -7.77 -7.15 17.67
N HIS A 171 -7.99 -5.84 17.53
CA HIS A 171 -7.75 -5.13 16.27
C HIS A 171 -6.30 -5.23 15.74
N LYS A 172 -5.32 -5.26 16.64
CA LYS A 172 -3.91 -5.47 16.26
C LYS A 172 -3.70 -6.83 15.59
N GLY A 173 -4.33 -7.88 16.12
CA GLY A 173 -4.27 -9.23 15.55
C GLY A 173 -4.93 -9.30 14.18
N ASP A 174 -6.07 -8.62 14.01
CA ASP A 174 -6.76 -8.56 12.72
C ASP A 174 -5.90 -7.89 11.64
N ILE A 175 -5.24 -6.78 11.96
CA ILE A 175 -4.34 -6.08 11.03
C ILE A 175 -3.12 -6.96 10.70
N ASP A 176 -2.49 -7.58 11.71
CA ASP A 176 -1.34 -8.46 11.48
C ASP A 176 -1.72 -9.64 10.58
N ALA A 177 -2.86 -10.30 10.83
CA ALA A 177 -3.36 -11.37 9.99
C ALA A 177 -3.60 -10.91 8.54
N ALA A 178 -4.20 -9.73 8.35
CA ALA A 178 -4.41 -9.15 7.02
C ALA A 178 -3.07 -8.85 6.30
N VAL A 179 -2.05 -8.38 7.03
CA VAL A 179 -0.70 -8.18 6.49
C VAL A 179 -0.10 -9.52 6.08
N GLN A 180 -0.06 -10.51 6.98
CA GLN A 180 0.56 -11.82 6.69
C GLN A 180 -0.10 -12.48 5.48
N ALA A 181 -1.43 -12.37 5.34
CA ALA A 181 -2.16 -12.91 4.20
C ALA A 181 -1.71 -12.37 2.84
N LYS A 182 -1.08 -11.18 2.76
CA LYS A 182 -0.51 -10.65 1.51
C LYS A 182 0.87 -11.23 1.16
N PHE A 183 1.53 -11.91 2.10
CA PHE A 183 2.89 -12.46 1.97
C PHE A 183 2.96 -13.98 2.11
N THR A 184 1.86 -14.64 2.47
CA THR A 184 1.78 -16.11 2.42
C THR A 184 1.97 -16.56 0.97
N PRO A 185 2.87 -17.52 0.70
CA PRO A 185 2.95 -18.16 -0.61
C PRO A 185 1.55 -18.66 -0.99
N LYS A 186 1.07 -18.32 -2.18
CA LYS A 186 0.01 -19.15 -2.76
C LYS A 186 0.66 -20.48 -3.09
N ASP A 187 0.06 -21.57 -2.68
CA ASP A 187 0.44 -22.88 -3.20
C ASP A 187 0.29 -22.79 -4.73
N GLU A 188 1.42 -22.74 -5.44
CA GLU A 188 1.51 -22.87 -6.90
C GLU A 188 1.61 -24.36 -7.27
#